data_AF-V5GLG1-F1
#
_entry.id   AF-V5GLG1-F1
#
_cell.length_a   1.000
_cell.length_b   1.000
_cell.length_c   1.000
_cell.angle_alpha   90.00
_cell.angle_beta   90.00
_cell.angle_gamma   90.00
#
_symmetry.space_group_name_H-M   'P 1'
#
loop_
_entity.id
_entity.type
_entity.pdbx_description
1 polymer ?
#
loop_
_entity_poly.entity_id
_entity_poly.type
_entity_poly.pdbx_seq_one_letter_code
_entity_poly.pdbx_strand_id
1 'polypeptide(L)'
;DNVLYHFVQLDTTEGILLCPPESKLQTQTYELILNNFRRCCQQIHTLFQNTLRFKNMPAQDMAKSVMNKSLIAIKEHGIIFECPYLEDKETKKYKVSYWVVGRLFYVPHPREMYVCYQDSIPQNLIEIAFKMNMGSMS
;
A
#
# COMPACT_ATOMS: atom_id res chain seq x y z
N ASP A 1 -22.63 1.68 -1.17
CA ASP A 1 -21.42 1.81 -2.02
C ASP A 1 -20.22 1.23 -1.32
N ASN A 2 -19.46 0.37 -2.03
CA ASN A 2 -18.18 -0.17 -1.56
C ASN A 2 -17.08 0.83 -1.93
N VAL A 3 -16.44 1.41 -0.93
CA VAL A 3 -15.59 2.59 -1.10
C VAL A 3 -14.10 2.31 -0.84
N LEU A 4 -13.80 1.09 -0.39
CA LEU A 4 -12.48 0.48 -0.36
C LEU A 4 -12.34 -0.41 -1.61
N TYR A 5 -11.36 -0.13 -2.45
CA TYR A 5 -11.13 -0.95 -3.64
C TYR A 5 -10.42 -2.26 -3.28
N HIS A 6 -9.35 -2.18 -2.49
CA HIS A 6 -8.55 -3.33 -2.07
C HIS A 6 -7.75 -3.09 -0.79
N PHE A 7 -7.47 -4.18 -0.07
CA PHE A 7 -6.65 -4.21 1.13
C PHE A 7 -5.76 -5.44 1.12
N VAL A 8 -4.46 -5.28 1.36
CA VAL A 8 -3.53 -6.40 1.50
C VAL A 8 -2.65 -6.18 2.72
N GLN A 9 -2.49 -7.21 3.55
CA GLN A 9 -1.49 -7.24 4.61
C GLN A 9 -0.45 -8.32 4.31
N LEU A 10 0.82 -7.96 4.43
CA LEU A 10 1.95 -8.87 4.28
C LEU A 10 2.75 -8.90 5.58
N ASP A 11 2.82 -10.09 6.17
CA ASP A 11 3.68 -10.40 7.29
C ASP A 11 4.63 -11.53 6.90
N THR A 12 5.86 -11.18 6.55
CA THR A 12 6.87 -12.15 6.13
C THR A 12 7.48 -12.91 7.32
N THR A 13 7.31 -12.41 8.54
CA THR A 13 7.85 -13.04 9.76
C THR A 13 6.95 -14.20 10.18
N GLU A 14 5.64 -13.99 10.16
CA GLU A 14 4.64 -15.00 10.50
C GLU A 14 4.17 -15.82 9.29
N GLY A 15 4.57 -15.44 8.08
CA GLY A 15 4.15 -16.09 6.83
C GLY A 15 2.69 -15.81 6.47
N ILE A 16 2.13 -14.68 6.91
CA ILE A 16 0.73 -14.32 6.72
C ILE A 16 0.60 -13.37 5.53
N LEU A 17 -0.25 -13.76 4.56
CA LEU A 17 -0.74 -12.88 3.50
C LEU A 17 -2.26 -12.81 3.63
N LEU A 18 -2.78 -11.63 4.00
CA LEU A 18 -4.21 -11.36 3.96
C LEU A 18 -4.51 -10.58 2.68
N CYS A 19 -5.29 -11.18 1.80
CA CYS A 19 -5.83 -10.55 0.61
C CYS A 19 -7.36 -10.58 0.65
N PRO A 20 -8.04 -9.62 0.02
CA PRO A 20 -9.48 -9.66 -0.05
C PRO A 20 -9.89 -10.80 -1.01
N PRO A 21 -11.05 -11.45 -0.80
CA PRO A 21 -11.55 -12.44 -1.75
C PRO A 21 -11.75 -11.81 -3.12
N GLU A 22 -11.65 -12.63 -4.18
CA GLU A 22 -11.87 -12.17 -5.55
C GLU A 22 -13.21 -11.42 -5.65
N SER A 23 -13.14 -10.17 -6.10
CA SER A 23 -14.32 -9.35 -6.29
C SER A 23 -15.13 -9.87 -7.46
N LYS A 24 -16.45 -10.00 -7.28
CA LYS A 24 -17.38 -10.35 -8.37
C LYS A 24 -17.54 -9.21 -9.39
N LEU A 25 -17.05 -8.01 -9.08
CA LEU A 25 -17.06 -6.84 -9.97
C LEU A 25 -15.81 -6.88 -10.87
N GLN A 26 -15.86 -7.66 -11.94
CA GLN A 26 -14.83 -7.71 -12.97
C GLN A 26 -15.06 -6.62 -14.03
N THR A 27 -14.89 -5.36 -13.64
CA THR A 27 -14.96 -4.24 -14.59
C THR A 27 -13.57 -3.89 -15.13
N GLN A 28 -13.49 -3.29 -16.32
CA GLN A 28 -12.20 -2.95 -16.94
C GLN A 28 -11.42 -1.92 -16.13
N THR A 29 -12.12 -0.94 -15.54
CA THR A 29 -11.52 0.04 -14.63
C THR A 29 -11.02 -0.61 -13.35
N TYR A 30 -11.76 -1.56 -12.78
CA TYR A 30 -11.31 -2.25 -11.58
C TYR A 30 -10.05 -3.08 -11.82
N GLU A 31 -9.97 -3.79 -12.94
CA GLU A 31 -8.76 -4.53 -13.36
C GLU A 31 -7.56 -3.59 -13.55
N LEU A 32 -7.76 -2.41 -14.13
CA LEU A 32 -6.71 -1.40 -14.27
C LEU A 32 -6.21 -0.91 -12.90
N ILE A 33 -7.13 -0.59 -11.98
CA ILE A 33 -6.82 -0.18 -10.61
C ILE A 33 -6.04 -1.29 -9.90
N LEU A 34 -6.48 -2.54 -10.03
CA LEU A 34 -5.84 -3.71 -9.44
C LEU A 34 -4.41 -3.93 -9.91
N ASN A 35 -4.18 -3.82 -11.21
CA ASN A 35 -2.85 -3.97 -11.79
C ASN A 35 -1.91 -2.86 -11.32
N ASN A 36 -2.39 -1.62 -11.27
CA ASN A 36 -1.64 -0.50 -10.71
C ASN A 36 -1.36 -0.68 -9.22
N PHE A 37 -2.34 -1.15 -8.44
CA PHE A 37 -2.19 -1.45 -7.02
C PHE A 37 -1.10 -2.49 -6.79
N ARG A 38 -1.12 -3.62 -7.50
CA ARG A 38 -0.10 -4.68 -7.38
C ARG A 38 1.29 -4.16 -7.69
N ARG A 39 1.45 -3.43 -8.80
CA ARG A 39 2.73 -2.83 -9.18
C ARG A 39 3.24 -1.83 -8.14
N CYS A 40 2.34 -0.97 -7.65
CA CYS A 40 2.66 0.03 -6.65
C CYS A 40 3.08 -0.62 -5.32
N CYS A 41 2.36 -1.66 -4.87
CA CYS A 41 2.74 -2.44 -3.69
C CYS A 41 4.15 -3.01 -3.79
N GLN A 42 4.55 -3.53 -4.97
CA GLN A 42 5.92 -4.04 -5.17
C GLN A 42 6.99 -2.94 -5.07
N GLN A 43 6.68 -1.75 -5.59
CA GLN A 43 7.59 -0.59 -5.48
C GLN A 43 7.74 -0.13 -4.04
N ILE A 44 6.63 -0.02 -3.31
CA ILE A 44 6.62 0.37 -1.90
C ILE A 44 7.30 -0.70 -1.04
N HIS A 45 7.04 -1.99 -1.29
CA HIS A 45 7.74 -3.10 -0.64
C HIS A 45 9.25 -2.98 -0.79
N THR A 46 9.74 -2.78 -2.02
CA THR A 46 11.18 -2.58 -2.28
C THR A 46 11.73 -1.41 -1.46
N LEU A 47 10.97 -0.31 -1.36
CA LEU A 47 11.34 0.84 -0.55
C LEU A 47 11.43 0.48 0.94
N PHE A 48 10.44 -0.23 1.49
CA PHE A 48 10.44 -0.68 2.89
C PHE A 48 11.55 -1.68 3.20
N GLN A 49 11.82 -2.61 2.29
CA GLN A 49 12.95 -3.54 2.43
C GLN A 49 14.28 -2.78 2.48
N ASN A 50 14.44 -1.74 1.66
CA ASN A 50 15.62 -0.86 1.76
C ASN A 50 15.67 -0.17 3.14
N THR A 51 14.57 0.43 3.59
CA THR A 51 14.46 1.04 4.93
C THR A 51 14.85 0.07 6.05
N LEU A 52 14.36 -1.17 6.02
CA LEU A 52 14.69 -2.20 7.01
C LEU A 52 16.16 -2.61 6.97
N ARG A 53 16.71 -2.82 5.77
CA ARG A 53 18.14 -3.12 5.57
C ARG A 53 19.02 -2.01 6.14
N PHE A 54 18.67 -0.75 5.91
CA PHE A 54 19.40 0.35 6.51
C PHE A 54 19.29 0.34 8.02
N LYS A 55 18.08 0.25 8.57
CA LYS A 55 17.88 0.27 10.02
C LYS A 55 18.71 -0.79 10.76
N ASN A 56 18.96 -1.93 10.12
CA ASN A 56 19.75 -3.04 10.68
C ASN A 56 21.25 -2.97 10.33
N MET A 57 21.68 -2.02 9.50
CA MET A 57 23.08 -1.88 9.10
C MET A 57 23.91 -1.22 10.20
N PRO A 58 25.13 -1.71 10.50
CA PRO A 58 26.03 -1.06 11.44
C PRO A 58 26.37 0.38 11.02
N ALA A 59 26.47 1.30 11.97
CA ALA A 59 26.73 2.72 11.72
C ALA A 59 28.00 2.98 10.90
N GLN A 60 29.03 2.14 11.06
CA GLN A 60 30.29 2.20 10.31
C GLN A 60 30.13 1.90 8.81
N ASP A 61 29.18 1.04 8.44
CA ASP A 61 28.92 0.66 7.06
C ASP A 61 27.94 1.65 6.41
N MET A 62 27.01 2.19 7.21
CA MET A 62 26.15 3.31 6.80
C MET A 62 26.94 4.56 6.40
N ALA A 63 28.02 4.87 7.12
CA ALA A 63 28.85 6.04 6.82
C ALA A 63 29.58 5.92 5.48
N LYS A 64 29.84 4.70 5.01
CA LYS A 64 30.55 4.38 3.75
C LYS A 64 29.60 4.15 2.57
N SER A 65 28.30 4.01 2.83
CA SER A 65 27.29 3.75 1.81
C SER A 65 26.99 5.01 0.98
N VAL A 66 27.00 4.85 -0.35
CA VAL A 66 26.59 5.89 -1.33
C VAL A 66 25.07 6.07 -1.38
N MET A 67 24.31 5.22 -0.68
CA MET A 67 22.84 5.24 -0.72
C MET A 67 22.23 6.35 0.14
N ASN A 68 21.05 6.83 -0.29
CA ASN A 68 20.37 7.98 0.31
C ASN A 68 19.88 7.70 1.75
N LYS A 69 20.42 8.46 2.71
CA LYS A 69 20.08 8.34 4.15
C LYS A 69 18.64 8.75 4.48
N SER A 70 17.92 9.42 3.59
CA SER A 70 16.49 9.71 3.79
C SER A 70 15.61 8.45 3.78
N LEU A 71 16.08 7.35 3.19
CA LEU A 71 15.36 6.08 3.12
C LEU A 71 15.27 5.36 4.48
N ILE A 72 16.02 5.78 5.50
CA ILE A 72 16.10 5.13 6.82
C ILE A 72 14.81 5.36 7.64
N ALA A 73 14.06 6.42 7.33
CA ALA A 73 12.94 6.87 8.15
C ALA A 73 11.56 6.64 7.51
N ILE A 74 11.49 6.01 6.33
CA ILE A 74 10.21 5.90 5.61
C ILE A 74 9.34 4.81 6.24
N LYS A 75 8.27 5.24 6.90
CA LYS A 75 7.26 4.36 7.52
C LYS A 75 5.98 4.26 6.71
N GLU A 76 5.79 5.16 5.75
CA GLU A 76 4.60 5.23 4.92
C GLU A 76 4.97 5.81 3.57
N HIS A 77 4.36 5.28 2.51
CA HIS A 77 4.48 5.82 1.17
C HIS A 77 3.13 5.72 0.45
N GLY A 78 2.65 6.86 -0.05
CA GLY A 78 1.39 6.98 -0.77
C GLY A 78 1.60 7.50 -2.18
N ILE A 79 0.88 6.94 -3.14
CA ILE A 79 0.86 7.39 -4.53
C ILE A 79 -0.60 7.56 -4.95
N ILE A 80 -0.94 8.73 -5.51
CA ILE A 80 -2.23 8.99 -6.13
C ILE A 80 -2.18 8.64 -7.61
N PHE A 81 -3.23 7.97 -8.09
CA PHE A 81 -3.42 7.61 -9.48
C PHE A 81 -4.69 8.27 -10.00
N GLU A 82 -4.64 8.66 -11.28
CA GLU A 82 -5.82 9.10 -12.03
C GLU A 82 -5.92 8.24 -13.29
N CYS A 83 -7.07 7.60 -13.52
CA CYS A 83 -7.31 6.81 -14.72
C CYS A 83 -8.73 7.05 -15.29
N PRO A 84 -8.96 6.81 -16.58
CA PRO A 84 -10.30 6.91 -17.14
C PRO A 84 -11.24 5.86 -16.56
N TYR A 85 -12.52 6.20 -16.44
CA TYR A 85 -13.59 5.25 -16.21
C TYR A 85 -13.94 4.57 -17.55
N LEU A 86 -13.66 3.28 -17.67
CA LEU A 86 -13.64 2.53 -18.92
C LEU A 86 -15.00 1.93 -19.26
N GLU A 87 -15.92 1.90 -18.31
CA GLU A 87 -17.28 1.40 -18.51
C GLU A 87 -18.19 2.45 -19.17
N ASP A 88 -17.83 3.73 -19.14
CA ASP A 88 -18.56 4.78 -19.87
C ASP A 88 -18.06 4.86 -21.33
N LYS A 89 -18.86 4.30 -22.23
CA LYS A 89 -18.58 4.24 -23.68
C LYS A 89 -18.88 5.55 -24.41
N GLU A 90 -19.64 6.47 -23.82
CA GLU A 90 -20.15 7.64 -24.54
C GLU A 90 -19.39 8.92 -24.26
N THR A 91 -18.88 9.14 -23.03
CA THR A 91 -18.30 10.46 -22.70
C THR A 91 -16.80 10.49 -22.43
N LYS A 92 -16.13 9.37 -22.10
CA LYS A 92 -14.70 9.29 -21.68
C LYS A 92 -14.24 10.38 -20.69
N LYS A 93 -15.17 11.13 -20.09
CA LYS A 93 -14.90 12.34 -19.31
C LYS A 93 -14.73 12.02 -17.84
N TYR A 94 -15.32 10.92 -17.38
CA TYR A 94 -15.20 10.51 -15.99
C TYR A 94 -13.83 9.88 -15.75
N LYS A 95 -13.13 10.47 -14.79
CA LYS A 95 -11.86 9.95 -14.29
C LYS A 95 -12.09 9.42 -12.88
N VAL A 96 -11.37 8.36 -12.56
CA VAL A 96 -11.29 7.80 -11.21
C VAL A 96 -9.95 8.24 -10.62
N SER A 97 -10.01 8.86 -9.45
CA SER A 97 -8.85 9.20 -8.63
C SER A 97 -8.83 8.31 -7.39
N TYR A 98 -7.69 7.69 -7.11
CA TYR A 98 -7.52 6.77 -5.99
C TYR A 98 -6.09 6.78 -5.48
N TRP A 99 -5.93 6.40 -4.22
CA TRP A 99 -4.65 6.27 -3.56
C TRP A 99 -4.24 4.81 -3.44
N VAL A 100 -2.94 4.57 -3.52
CA VAL A 100 -2.30 3.36 -3.02
C VAL A 100 -1.33 3.78 -1.93
N VAL A 101 -1.56 3.32 -0.70
CA VAL A 101 -0.74 3.65 0.46
C VAL A 101 -0.22 2.37 1.08
N GLY A 102 1.09 2.29 1.24
CA GLY A 102 1.75 1.27 2.06
C GLY A 102 2.21 1.87 3.38
N ARG A 103 2.10 1.11 4.47
CA ARG A 103 2.60 1.48 5.81
C ARG A 103 3.42 0.32 6.39
N LEU A 104 4.61 0.65 6.88
CA LEU A 104 5.53 -0.26 7.55
C LEU A 104 5.43 -0.09 9.07
N PHE A 105 5.04 -1.16 9.76
CA PHE A 105 5.04 -1.24 11.21
C PHE A 105 6.24 -2.06 11.67
N TYR A 106 6.90 -1.66 12.77
CA TYR A 106 8.07 -2.38 13.30
C TYR A 106 7.78 -3.26 14.50
N VAL A 107 6.64 -3.03 15.18
CA VAL A 107 6.30 -3.68 16.44
C VAL A 107 5.07 -4.55 16.19
N PRO A 108 5.11 -5.83 16.64
CA PRO A 108 6.19 -6.49 17.40
C PRO A 108 7.34 -6.95 16.50
N HIS A 109 7.08 -7.11 15.21
CA HIS A 109 8.03 -7.38 14.15
C HIS A 109 7.67 -6.56 12.90
N PRO A 110 8.57 -6.47 11.90
CA PRO A 110 8.29 -5.76 10.66
C PRO A 110 7.12 -6.38 9.88
N ARG A 111 6.07 -5.59 9.68
CA ARG A 111 4.92 -5.95 8.84
C ARG A 111 4.51 -4.79 7.96
N GLU A 112 4.01 -5.11 6.79
CA GLU A 112 3.63 -4.15 5.77
C GLU A 112 2.13 -4.26 5.50
N MET A 113 1.48 -3.11 5.35
CA MET A 113 0.06 -3.05 5.03
C MET A 113 -0.17 -2.10 3.88
N TYR A 114 -1.00 -2.52 2.93
CA TYR A 114 -1.27 -1.83 1.69
C TYR A 114 -2.77 -1.61 1.51
N VAL A 115 -3.17 -0.37 1.26
CA VAL A 115 -4.57 0.02 1.10
C VAL A 115 -4.74 0.76 -0.21
N CYS A 116 -5.80 0.41 -0.95
CA CYS A 116 -6.23 1.08 -2.15
C CYS A 116 -7.65 1.63 -1.96
N TYR A 117 -7.81 2.95 -2.03
CA TYR A 117 -9.08 3.62 -1.73
C TYR A 117 -9.33 4.81 -2.64
N GLN A 118 -10.60 5.13 -2.87
CA GLN A 118 -11.00 6.29 -3.67
C GLN A 118 -10.60 7.60 -2.98
N ASP A 119 -10.15 8.58 -3.75
CA ASP A 119 -9.66 9.87 -3.22
C ASP A 119 -10.66 10.63 -2.34
N SER A 120 -11.96 10.42 -2.56
CA SER A 120 -13.03 11.01 -1.76
C SER A 120 -13.21 10.40 -0.36
N ILE A 121 -12.43 9.38 0.01
CA ILE A 121 -12.55 8.72 1.31
C ILE A 121 -12.04 9.62 2.44
N PRO A 122 -12.80 9.76 3.54
CA PRO A 122 -12.33 10.45 4.72
C PRO A 122 -11.15 9.73 5.41
N GLN A 123 -10.17 10.49 5.89
CA GLN A 123 -8.95 9.97 6.54
C GLN A 123 -9.23 9.01 7.70
N ASN A 124 -10.29 9.22 8.49
CA ASN A 124 -10.61 8.37 9.62
C ASN A 124 -10.91 6.92 9.20
N LEU A 125 -11.53 6.69 8.04
CA LEU A 125 -11.80 5.34 7.53
C LEU A 125 -10.51 4.64 7.09
N ILE A 126 -9.55 5.39 6.54
CA ILE A 126 -8.23 4.88 6.16
C ILE A 126 -7.46 4.47 7.42
N GLU A 127 -7.49 5.30 8.46
CA GLU A 127 -6.85 4.97 9.73
C GLU A 127 -7.49 3.75 10.41
N ILE A 128 -8.80 3.58 10.28
CA ILE A 128 -9.48 2.36 10.74
C ILE A 128 -8.97 1.15 9.95
N ALA A 129 -8.84 1.24 8.62
CA ALA A 129 -8.29 0.15 7.80
C ALA A 129 -6.88 -0.26 8.25
N PHE A 130 -6.02 0.70 8.60
CA PHE A 130 -4.69 0.39 9.15
C PHE A 130 -4.71 -0.22 10.55
N LYS A 131 -5.76 0.04 11.34
CA LYS A 131 -5.91 -0.43 12.72
C LYS A 131 -6.68 -1.74 12.86
N MET A 132 -7.47 -2.13 11.87
CA MET A 132 -8.36 -3.30 11.94
C MET A 132 -7.63 -4.62 12.26
N ASN A 133 -6.33 -4.73 11.92
CA ASN A 133 -5.51 -5.91 12.24
C ASN A 133 -4.44 -5.67 13.31
N MET A 134 -4.52 -4.57 14.07
CA MET A 134 -3.61 -4.30 15.19
C MET A 134 -4.13 -4.88 16.53
N GLY A 135 -5.31 -5.52 16.53
CA GLY A 135 -6.06 -5.90 17.72
C GLY A 135 -5.82 -7.30 18.32
N SER A 136 -4.82 -8.08 17.88
CA SER A 136 -4.57 -9.43 18.44
C SER A 136 -3.22 -9.57 19.15
N MET A 137 -2.76 -8.52 19.84
CA MET A 137 -1.64 -8.63 20.78
C MET A 137 -2.12 -8.33 22.18
N SER A 138 -2.70 -9.36 22.80
CA SER A 138 -2.86 -9.52 24.25
C SER A 138 -2.03 -10.72 24.69
#